data_AF-A0AAQ3KB95-F1
#
_entry.id   AF-A0AAQ3KB95-F1
#
_cell.length_a   1.000
_cell.length_b   1.000
_cell.length_c   1.000
_cell.angle_alpha   90.00
_cell.angle_beta   90.00
_cell.angle_gamma   90.00
#
_symmetry.space_group_name_H-M   'P 1'
#
loop_
_entity.id
_entity.type
_entity.pdbx_description
1 polymer ?
#
loop_
_entity_poly.entity_id
_entity_poly.type
_entity_poly.pdbx_seq_one_letter_code
_entity_poly.pdbx_strand_id
1 'polypeptide(L)'
;MAPAPPPPGTQHVQQFLTTALSQRGPAALPYAEDVKWHIRQHLVALTEAFPSLRPRAASFTHNDGRSSHLLQAEGTIPISFRGAVYHLPAAVWLLESYPRRPPAVYLTPTRDMLVKPGHPLVDPSGLIREEAAPYLRSWVFPASNLVDLVRSLSHLFGLDPPLYTRPTHPSPSPSPVPSPSPSPSFSPPYSSSSIGHSRFPPPPSSQAHPPSRPDDDSTEAFRRNAISKIMESVHSDMAGLRRSREADMEGLFSTQADLRRRQEELSRGLQEMVEEKESLEQQLQLVLMNTDLLEGWVRENEELCRRCHDGVDVDDAFEPVDTLSRQMIETTSSDLAIEDTIYALDKAVQEGAIPFDSYLRNVRVLSREQFFHRALAAKVRATLVQAQVTSMASRVAHYAS
;
A
#
# COMPACT_ATOMS: atom_id res chain seq x y z
N MET A 1 25.03 29.78 22.09
CA MET A 1 25.00 30.15 20.66
C MET A 1 23.60 29.81 20.17
N ALA A 2 22.72 30.81 19.99
CA ALA A 2 21.35 30.56 19.55
C ALA A 2 21.36 30.12 18.08
N PRO A 3 20.56 29.11 17.68
CA PRO A 3 20.48 28.72 16.28
C PRO A 3 19.91 29.87 15.45
N ALA A 4 20.53 30.11 14.28
CA ALA A 4 20.12 31.15 13.35
C ALA A 4 18.65 30.95 12.91
N PRO A 5 17.88 32.04 12.70
CA PRO A 5 16.50 31.92 12.27
C PRO A 5 16.41 31.20 10.92
N PRO A 6 15.50 30.25 10.77
CA PRO A 6 15.35 29.48 9.54
C PRO A 6 14.92 30.40 8.37
N PRO A 7 15.44 30.20 7.14
CA PRO A 7 15.14 31.06 6.00
C PRO A 7 13.63 31.08 5.69
N PRO A 8 13.07 32.17 5.13
CA PRO A 8 11.62 32.37 5.01
C PRO A 8 10.89 31.25 4.25
N GLY A 9 11.55 30.55 3.32
CA GLY A 9 10.99 29.38 2.63
C GLY A 9 10.79 28.14 3.50
N THR A 10 11.65 27.93 4.50
CA THR A 10 11.59 26.75 5.38
C THR A 10 10.44 26.82 6.39
N GLN A 11 10.05 28.02 6.84
CA GLN A 11 8.87 28.21 7.70
C GLN A 11 7.58 27.79 6.99
N HIS A 12 7.42 28.15 5.71
CA HIS A 12 6.26 27.75 4.91
C HIS A 12 6.20 26.23 4.73
N VAL A 13 7.35 25.58 4.52
CA VAL A 13 7.43 24.12 4.40
C VAL A 13 7.08 23.43 5.72
N GLN A 14 7.57 23.93 6.85
CA GLN A 14 7.23 23.40 8.17
C GLN A 14 5.74 23.53 8.48
N GLN A 15 5.13 24.68 8.14
CA GLN A 15 3.68 24.90 8.28
C GLN A 15 2.89 23.95 7.39
N PHE A 16 3.26 23.83 6.10
CA PHE A 16 2.62 22.90 5.17
C PHE A 16 2.67 21.46 5.69
N LEU A 17 3.83 20.98 6.12
CA LEU A 17 4.01 19.60 6.60
C LEU A 17 3.24 19.35 7.90
N THR A 18 3.19 20.34 8.80
CA THR A 18 2.42 20.24 10.03
C THR A 18 0.93 20.08 9.71
N THR A 19 0.38 20.93 8.83
CA THR A 19 -1.01 20.84 8.40
C THR A 19 -1.31 19.54 7.66
N ALA A 20 -0.47 19.15 6.70
CA ALA A 20 -0.69 17.95 5.89
C ALA A 20 -0.66 16.67 6.75
N LEU A 21 0.27 16.57 7.71
CA LEU A 21 0.38 15.39 8.58
C LEU A 21 -0.68 15.36 9.69
N SER A 22 -1.25 16.51 10.08
CA SER A 22 -2.32 16.60 11.08
C SER A 22 -3.73 16.48 10.50
N GLN A 23 -3.90 16.48 9.18
CA GLN A 23 -5.20 16.31 8.54
C GLN A 23 -5.83 14.95 8.87
N ARG A 24 -7.13 14.95 9.16
CA ARG A 24 -7.97 13.77 9.43
C ARG A 24 -9.09 13.68 8.39
N GLY A 25 -9.61 12.49 8.15
CA GLY A 25 -10.69 12.23 7.19
C GLY A 25 -10.20 11.71 5.84
N PRO A 26 -10.99 11.82 4.76
CA PRO A 26 -10.71 11.16 3.48
C PRO A 26 -9.46 11.69 2.74
N ALA A 27 -8.98 12.87 3.13
CA ALA A 27 -7.74 13.46 2.62
C ALA A 27 -6.51 13.20 3.52
N ALA A 28 -6.67 12.40 4.59
CA ALA A 28 -5.59 12.10 5.51
C ALA A 28 -4.49 11.25 4.83
N LEU A 29 -3.25 11.56 5.14
CA LEU A 29 -2.10 10.79 4.66
C LEU A 29 -2.02 9.45 5.41
N PRO A 30 -1.74 8.33 4.72
CA PRO A 30 -1.76 6.97 5.28
C PRO A 30 -0.48 6.61 6.06
N TYR A 31 0.02 7.53 6.90
CA TYR A 31 1.18 7.29 7.75
C TYR A 31 0.76 7.06 9.21
N ALA A 32 1.42 6.11 9.88
CA ALA A 32 1.21 5.88 11.31
C ALA A 32 1.68 7.09 12.16
N GLU A 33 0.96 7.37 13.25
CA GLU A 33 1.21 8.56 14.08
C GLU A 33 2.62 8.62 14.68
N ASP A 34 3.19 7.46 15.03
CA ASP A 34 4.53 7.31 15.58
C ASP A 34 5.63 7.76 14.62
N VAL A 35 5.39 7.65 13.30
CA VAL A 35 6.39 7.98 12.29
C VAL A 35 6.24 9.40 11.71
N LYS A 36 5.07 10.03 11.83
CA LYS A 36 4.80 11.36 11.22
C LYS A 36 5.83 12.42 11.62
N TRP A 37 6.31 12.40 12.86
CA TRP A 37 7.35 13.30 13.32
C TRP A 37 8.68 13.11 12.56
N HIS A 38 9.09 11.85 12.36
CA HIS A 38 10.30 11.50 11.61
C HIS A 38 10.18 11.89 10.12
N ILE A 39 9.00 11.66 9.52
CA ILE A 39 8.71 12.06 8.13
C ILE A 39 8.89 13.58 7.97
N ARG A 40 8.31 14.37 8.89
CA ARG A 40 8.46 15.82 8.91
C ARG A 40 9.92 16.22 8.99
N GLN A 41 10.68 15.65 9.93
CA GLN A 41 12.10 15.96 10.07
C GLN A 41 12.91 15.62 8.82
N HIS A 42 12.70 14.44 8.24
CA HIS A 42 13.41 14.01 7.04
C HIS A 42 13.13 14.95 5.84
N LEU A 43 11.89 15.40 5.66
CA LEU A 43 11.52 16.33 4.58
C LEU A 43 12.05 17.75 4.81
N VAL A 44 12.04 18.24 6.05
CA VAL A 44 12.62 19.55 6.38
C VAL A 44 14.13 19.53 6.12
N ALA A 45 14.85 18.54 6.64
CA ALA A 45 16.28 18.38 6.40
C ALA A 45 16.62 18.22 4.91
N LEU A 46 15.79 17.50 4.16
CA LEU A 46 15.93 17.37 2.71
C LEU A 46 15.80 18.72 2.00
N THR A 47 14.81 19.53 2.37
CA THR A 47 14.56 20.83 1.75
C THR A 47 15.66 21.84 2.10
N GLU A 48 16.23 21.76 3.30
CA GLU A 48 17.37 22.58 3.72
C GLU A 48 18.64 22.24 2.93
N ALA A 49 18.91 20.95 2.71
CA ALA A 49 20.07 20.50 1.95
C ALA A 49 19.92 20.66 0.43
N PHE A 50 18.70 20.49 -0.09
CA PHE A 50 18.38 20.54 -1.52
C PHE A 50 17.14 21.42 -1.76
N PRO A 51 17.30 22.76 -1.84
CA PRO A 51 16.18 23.69 -1.92
C PRO A 51 15.27 23.57 -3.15
N SER A 52 15.73 22.87 -4.19
CA SER A 52 14.93 22.53 -5.38
C SER A 52 13.87 21.46 -5.10
N LEU A 53 14.11 20.55 -4.15
CA LEU A 53 13.21 19.46 -3.79
C LEU A 53 12.15 19.97 -2.80
N ARG A 54 10.93 20.19 -3.30
CA ARG A 54 9.84 20.75 -2.53
C ARG A 54 8.84 19.68 -2.10
N PRO A 55 8.49 19.61 -0.80
CA PRO A 55 7.46 18.70 -0.32
C PRO A 55 6.08 19.05 -0.88
N ARG A 56 5.31 18.04 -1.29
CA ARG A 56 3.95 18.15 -1.81
C ARG A 56 3.16 16.88 -1.51
N ALA A 57 1.85 17.01 -1.28
CA ALA A 57 0.93 15.89 -1.26
C ALA A 57 0.35 15.65 -2.66
N ALA A 58 0.39 14.41 -3.14
CA ALA A 58 -0.06 14.04 -4.48
C ALA A 58 -0.61 12.61 -4.51
N SER A 59 -1.43 12.30 -5.52
CA SER A 59 -1.91 10.94 -5.76
C SER A 59 -0.82 10.10 -6.42
N PHE A 60 -0.48 8.98 -5.80
CA PHE A 60 0.44 7.96 -6.30
C PHE A 60 -0.33 6.74 -6.78
N THR A 61 0.00 6.22 -7.96
CA THR A 61 -0.62 5.01 -8.52
C THR A 61 0.32 3.83 -8.34
N HIS A 62 -0.12 2.83 -7.60
CA HIS A 62 0.60 1.58 -7.37
C HIS A 62 0.56 0.68 -8.61
N ASN A 63 1.49 -0.29 -8.65
CA ASN A 63 1.59 -1.26 -9.74
C ASN A 63 0.35 -2.15 -9.90
N ASP A 64 -0.48 -2.27 -8.85
CA ASP A 64 -1.75 -2.99 -8.86
C ASP A 64 -2.96 -2.13 -9.29
N GLY A 65 -2.71 -0.88 -9.67
CA GLY A 65 -3.73 0.09 -10.11
C GLY A 65 -4.38 0.88 -8.97
N ARG A 66 -4.06 0.62 -7.71
CA ARG A 66 -4.60 1.39 -6.57
C ARG A 66 -3.97 2.77 -6.50
N SER A 67 -4.78 3.79 -6.21
CA SER A 67 -4.30 5.16 -6.01
C SER A 67 -4.29 5.53 -4.53
N SER A 68 -3.22 6.17 -4.06
CA SER A 68 -3.05 6.58 -2.66
C SER A 68 -2.55 8.01 -2.58
N HIS A 69 -3.05 8.79 -1.62
CA HIS A 69 -2.60 10.15 -1.39
C HIS A 69 -1.35 10.15 -0.49
N LEU A 70 -0.19 10.45 -1.07
CA LEU A 70 1.11 10.34 -0.41
C LEU A 70 1.85 11.69 -0.41
N LEU A 71 2.91 11.76 0.38
CA LEU A 71 3.86 12.87 0.34
C LEU A 71 4.98 12.53 -0.64
N GLN A 72 5.40 13.53 -1.39
CA GLN A 72 6.58 13.47 -2.23
C GLN A 72 7.43 14.73 -2.04
N ALA A 73 8.72 14.63 -2.35
CA ALA A 73 9.58 15.78 -2.59
C ALA A 73 9.93 15.83 -4.09
N GLU A 74 9.43 16.84 -4.79
CA GLU A 74 9.58 17.00 -6.24
C GLU A 74 10.51 18.18 -6.55
N GLY A 75 11.44 18.00 -7.49
CA GLY A 75 12.43 19.01 -7.82
C GLY A 75 13.57 18.47 -8.67
N THR A 76 14.80 18.89 -8.36
CA THR A 76 16.00 18.45 -9.10
C THR A 76 17.13 17.98 -8.17
N ILE A 77 17.79 16.90 -8.55
CA ILE A 77 19.00 16.37 -7.89
C ILE A 77 20.22 16.90 -8.64
N PRO A 78 21.11 17.69 -7.99
CA PRO A 78 22.35 18.13 -8.62
C PRO A 78 23.33 16.95 -8.75
N ILE A 79 23.99 16.82 -9.90
CA ILE A 79 25.03 15.82 -10.17
C ILE A 79 26.27 16.51 -10.74
N SER A 80 27.46 15.97 -10.47
CA SER A 80 28.69 16.44 -11.11
C SER A 80 29.14 15.43 -12.16
N PHE A 81 29.11 15.81 -13.43
CA PHE A 81 29.52 14.95 -14.54
C PHE A 81 30.47 15.70 -15.47
N ARG A 82 31.63 15.12 -15.75
CA ARG A 82 32.66 15.69 -16.65
C ARG A 82 33.03 17.16 -16.33
N GLY A 83 33.09 17.52 -15.06
CA GLY A 83 33.47 18.87 -14.60
C GLY A 83 32.35 19.92 -14.65
N ALA A 84 31.13 19.55 -15.04
CA ALA A 84 29.95 20.41 -15.00
C ALA A 84 28.89 19.87 -14.04
N VAL A 85 28.11 20.77 -13.44
CA VAL A 85 26.98 20.42 -12.58
C VAL A 85 25.70 20.39 -13.41
N TYR A 86 25.00 19.26 -13.40
CA TYR A 86 23.69 19.09 -14.04
C TYR A 86 22.60 18.90 -12.99
N HIS A 87 21.37 19.27 -13.32
CA HIS A 87 20.22 19.15 -12.43
C HIS A 87 19.23 18.16 -13.01
N LEU A 88 19.15 16.97 -12.41
CA LEU A 88 18.25 15.91 -12.86
C LEU A 88 16.89 16.06 -12.20
N PRO A 89 15.79 16.26 -12.96
CA PRO A 89 14.45 16.30 -12.37
C PRO A 89 14.10 14.95 -11.73
N ALA A 90 13.59 15.00 -10.50
CA ALA A 90 13.25 13.82 -9.73
C ALA A 90 12.08 14.07 -8.77
N ALA A 91 11.37 12.99 -8.45
CA ALA A 91 10.35 12.92 -7.42
C ALA A 91 10.68 11.81 -6.43
N VAL A 92 10.83 12.16 -5.15
CA VAL A 92 11.05 11.23 -4.04
C VAL A 92 9.71 10.99 -3.34
N TRP A 93 9.10 9.83 -3.57
CA TRP A 93 7.82 9.43 -2.99
C TRP A 93 8.01 8.68 -1.67
N LEU A 94 7.25 9.10 -0.67
CA LEU A 94 7.21 8.47 0.64
C LEU A 94 6.04 7.48 0.66
N LEU A 95 6.36 6.18 0.55
CA LEU A 95 5.35 5.12 0.60
C LEU A 95 4.75 4.97 2.01
N GLU A 96 3.61 4.30 2.15
CA GLU A 96 2.87 4.14 3.41
C GLU A 96 3.73 3.57 4.55
N SER A 97 4.65 2.67 4.20
CA SER A 97 5.57 2.02 5.13
C SER A 97 6.80 2.85 5.51
N TYR A 98 6.99 4.03 4.91
CA TYR A 98 8.09 4.91 5.23
C TYR A 98 7.93 5.45 6.67
N PRO A 99 9.02 5.60 7.46
CA PRO A 99 10.44 5.40 7.13
C PRO A 99 10.95 3.98 7.35
N ARG A 100 10.11 3.02 7.75
CA ARG A 100 10.53 1.63 8.02
C ARG A 100 11.01 0.92 6.75
N ARG A 101 10.49 1.30 5.58
CA ARG A 101 10.99 0.95 4.24
C ARG A 101 11.50 2.20 3.50
N PRO A 102 12.42 2.04 2.53
CA PRO A 102 12.93 3.17 1.75
C PRO A 102 11.83 3.88 0.95
N PRO A 103 12.06 5.14 0.54
CA PRO A 103 11.18 5.84 -0.39
C PRO A 103 11.37 5.32 -1.83
N ALA A 104 10.37 5.53 -2.69
CA ALA A 104 10.49 5.29 -4.12
C ALA A 104 10.96 6.57 -4.83
N VAL A 105 12.02 6.50 -5.63
CA VAL A 105 12.58 7.67 -6.32
C VAL A 105 12.43 7.51 -7.82
N TYR A 106 11.78 8.47 -8.46
CA TYR A 106 11.58 8.53 -9.90
C TYR A 106 12.34 9.71 -10.48
N LEU A 107 13.03 9.49 -11.59
CA LEU A 107 13.45 10.57 -12.48
C LEU A 107 12.26 11.00 -13.32
N THR A 108 12.10 12.31 -13.50
CA THR A 108 10.98 12.91 -14.23
C THR A 108 11.49 13.64 -15.47
N PRO A 109 11.83 12.93 -16.57
CA PRO A 109 12.39 13.56 -17.77
C PRO A 109 11.52 14.71 -18.27
N THR A 110 12.14 15.85 -18.59
CA THR A 110 11.46 16.92 -19.33
C THR A 110 11.23 16.50 -20.79
N ARG A 111 10.49 17.31 -21.57
CA ARG A 111 10.13 17.00 -22.97
C ARG A 111 11.33 16.66 -23.87
N ASP A 112 12.50 17.21 -23.54
CA ASP A 112 13.73 17.04 -24.31
C ASP A 112 14.72 16.06 -23.66
N MET A 113 14.35 15.42 -22.54
CA MET A 113 15.17 14.44 -21.84
C MET A 113 14.64 13.02 -22.08
N LEU A 114 15.55 12.07 -22.14
CA LEU A 114 15.25 10.65 -22.24
C LEU A 114 16.07 9.88 -21.19
N VAL A 115 15.45 8.83 -20.64
CA VAL A 115 16.15 7.87 -19.77
C VAL A 115 17.05 7.01 -20.66
N LYS A 116 18.33 6.89 -20.29
CA LYS A 116 19.33 6.06 -20.96
C LYS A 116 18.87 4.60 -20.98
N PRO A 117 18.64 3.99 -22.16
CA PRO A 117 18.23 2.59 -22.24
C PRO A 117 19.26 1.67 -21.60
N GLY A 118 18.82 0.70 -20.81
CA GLY A 118 19.70 -0.26 -20.14
C GLY A 118 20.58 0.32 -19.03
N HIS A 119 20.26 1.52 -18.51
CA HIS A 119 21.01 2.10 -17.39
C HIS A 119 20.98 1.16 -16.16
N PRO A 120 22.09 0.92 -15.46
CA PRO A 120 22.18 -0.08 -14.39
C PRO A 120 21.41 0.28 -13.11
N LEU A 121 21.11 1.56 -12.88
CA LEU A 121 20.39 2.02 -11.67
C LEU A 121 18.92 2.38 -11.92
N VAL A 122 18.52 2.61 -13.18
CA VAL A 122 17.22 3.22 -13.50
C VAL A 122 16.52 2.36 -14.55
N ASP A 123 15.24 2.11 -14.34
CA ASP A 123 14.41 1.38 -15.30
C ASP A 123 13.86 2.30 -16.41
N PRO A 124 13.18 1.78 -17.45
CA PRO A 124 12.59 2.61 -18.49
C PRO A 124 11.49 3.58 -18.00
N SER A 125 10.88 3.33 -16.83
CA SER A 125 9.87 4.22 -16.23
C SER A 125 10.49 5.43 -15.53
N GLY A 126 11.80 5.40 -15.29
CA GLY A 126 12.52 6.41 -14.52
C GLY A 126 12.66 6.05 -13.04
N LEU A 127 12.11 4.92 -12.58
CA LEU A 127 12.25 4.41 -11.22
C LEU A 127 13.68 3.94 -10.97
N ILE A 128 14.24 4.38 -9.84
CA ILE A 128 15.52 3.89 -9.35
C ILE A 128 15.33 2.49 -8.75
N ARG A 129 16.09 1.51 -9.25
CA ARG A 129 16.02 0.13 -8.77
C ARG A 129 16.67 0.00 -7.40
N GLU A 130 15.90 -0.46 -6.41
CA GLU A 130 16.36 -0.63 -5.02
C GLU A 130 17.59 -1.55 -4.93
N GLU A 131 17.60 -2.64 -5.70
CA GLU A 131 18.69 -3.64 -5.71
C GLU A 131 20.03 -3.09 -6.23
N ALA A 132 19.97 -2.08 -7.11
CA ALA A 132 21.12 -1.50 -7.78
C ALA A 132 21.66 -0.26 -7.04
N ALA A 133 20.81 0.44 -6.27
CA ALA A 133 21.18 1.59 -5.46
C ALA A 133 21.58 1.15 -4.04
N PRO A 134 22.88 1.17 -3.67
CA PRO A 134 23.36 0.60 -2.40
C PRO A 134 22.66 1.17 -1.16
N TYR A 135 22.40 2.48 -1.15
CA TYR A 135 21.76 3.14 -0.01
C TYR A 135 20.27 2.79 0.15
N LEU A 136 19.54 2.53 -0.94
CA LEU A 136 18.16 2.03 -0.87
C LEU A 136 18.16 0.59 -0.36
N ARG A 137 19.07 -0.25 -0.86
CA ARG A 137 19.21 -1.65 -0.45
C ARG A 137 19.56 -1.82 1.03
N SER A 138 20.40 -0.95 1.57
CA SER A 138 20.81 -0.97 2.98
C SER A 138 20.04 0.04 3.85
N TRP A 139 18.82 0.39 3.45
CA TRP A 139 17.99 1.32 4.21
C TRP A 139 17.58 0.72 5.55
N VAL A 140 17.94 1.39 6.65
CA VAL A 140 17.64 0.96 8.02
C VAL A 140 17.14 2.14 8.83
N PHE A 141 15.89 2.09 9.28
CA PHE A 141 15.33 3.08 10.19
C PHE A 141 15.73 2.78 11.65
N PRO A 142 16.18 3.77 12.45
CA PRO A 142 16.21 5.22 12.21
C PRO A 142 17.52 5.79 11.65
N ALA A 143 18.51 4.96 11.30
CA ALA A 143 19.82 5.43 10.85
C ALA A 143 19.78 6.11 9.45
N SER A 144 18.94 5.63 8.55
CA SER A 144 18.83 6.12 7.18
C SER A 144 17.89 7.32 7.06
N ASN A 145 18.32 8.34 6.31
CA ASN A 145 17.55 9.55 6.01
C ASN A 145 17.57 9.92 4.51
N LEU A 146 16.68 10.83 4.10
CA LEU A 146 16.52 11.27 2.69
C LEU A 146 17.71 12.08 2.16
N VAL A 147 18.42 12.80 3.03
CA VAL A 147 19.50 13.68 2.60
C VAL A 147 20.68 12.85 2.10
N ASP A 148 21.06 11.83 2.86
CA ASP A 148 22.11 10.89 2.47
C ASP A 148 21.71 10.03 1.27
N LEU A 149 20.43 9.68 1.14
CA LEU A 149 19.92 9.06 -0.08
C LEU A 149 20.19 9.94 -1.31
N VAL A 150 19.78 11.20 -1.28
CA VAL A 150 19.96 12.11 -2.43
C VAL A 150 21.44 12.40 -2.69
N ARG A 151 22.30 12.50 -1.66
CA ARG A 151 23.77 12.60 -1.84
C ARG A 151 24.34 11.35 -2.50
N SER A 152 23.91 10.16 -2.06
CA SER A 152 24.34 8.89 -2.65
C SER A 152 23.93 8.80 -4.12
N LEU A 153 22.69 9.18 -4.45
CA LEU A 153 22.21 9.20 -5.83
C LEU A 153 22.94 10.25 -6.69
N SER A 154 23.19 11.44 -6.13
CA SER A 154 23.97 12.49 -6.78
C SER A 154 25.35 12.00 -7.21
N HIS A 155 26.03 11.27 -6.31
CA HIS A 155 27.33 10.67 -6.58
C HIS A 155 27.25 9.59 -7.67
N LEU A 156 26.31 8.65 -7.55
CA LEU A 156 26.16 7.54 -8.51
C LEU A 156 25.81 8.03 -9.92
N PHE A 157 24.90 8.99 -10.03
CA PHE A 157 24.54 9.61 -11.31
C PHE A 157 25.63 10.54 -11.87
N GLY A 158 26.55 11.00 -11.03
CA GLY A 158 27.77 11.68 -11.48
C GLY A 158 28.76 10.75 -12.18
N LEU A 159 28.71 9.44 -11.91
CA LEU A 159 29.54 8.44 -12.58
C LEU A 159 28.94 8.02 -13.94
N ASP A 160 27.64 7.73 -13.95
CA ASP A 160 26.87 7.44 -15.18
C ASP A 160 25.54 8.20 -15.15
N PRO A 161 25.39 9.30 -15.91
CA PRO A 161 24.16 10.06 -15.96
C PRO A 161 23.02 9.26 -16.59
N PRO A 162 21.88 9.11 -15.90
CA PRO A 162 20.74 8.33 -16.39
C PRO A 162 19.87 9.08 -17.39
N LEU A 163 19.98 10.41 -17.46
CA LEU A 163 19.23 11.24 -18.40
C LEU A 163 20.17 11.87 -19.42
N TYR A 164 19.75 11.89 -20.68
CA TYR A 164 20.42 12.61 -21.76
C TYR A 164 19.43 13.49 -22.52
N THR A 165 19.92 14.61 -23.03
CA THR A 165 19.11 15.52 -23.86
C THR A 165 19.04 15.01 -25.29
N ARG A 166 17.85 15.05 -25.90
CA ARG A 166 17.67 14.75 -27.31
C ARG A 166 18.43 15.80 -28.15
N PRO A 167 19.26 15.40 -29.13
CA PRO A 167 19.83 16.36 -30.07
C PRO A 167 18.70 17.04 -30.85
N THR A 168 18.59 18.36 -30.72
CA THR A 168 17.65 19.16 -31.51
C THR A 168 18.18 19.20 -32.94
N HIS A 169 17.53 18.49 -33.86
CA HIS A 169 17.79 18.64 -35.29
C HIS A 169 17.13 19.96 -35.73
N PRO A 170 17.86 20.96 -36.26
CA PRO A 170 17.22 22.14 -36.82
C PRO A 170 16.39 21.71 -38.03
N SER A 171 15.08 21.93 -37.98
CA SER A 171 14.18 21.72 -39.12
C SER A 171 14.42 22.80 -40.18
N PRO A 172 14.54 22.48 -41.48
CA PRO A 172 14.51 23.49 -42.53
C PRO A 172 13.11 24.12 -42.64
N SER A 173 13.09 25.43 -42.84
CA SER A 173 11.92 26.33 -42.95
C SER A 173 10.93 25.96 -44.08
N PRO A 174 9.65 26.39 -43.99
CA PRO A 174 8.61 26.04 -44.96
C PRO A 174 8.69 26.88 -46.23
N SER A 175 8.48 26.26 -47.39
CA SER A 175 8.26 26.94 -48.69
C SER A 175 6.77 26.95 -49.03
N PRO A 176 6.26 27.97 -49.76
CA PRO A 176 4.83 28.24 -49.87
C PRO A 176 4.13 27.45 -50.99
N VAL A 177 2.83 27.26 -50.79
CA VAL A 177 1.84 26.57 -51.63
C VAL A 177 1.49 27.37 -52.90
N PRO A 178 1.06 26.71 -53.98
CA PRO A 178 -0.16 27.16 -54.67
C PRO A 178 -1.18 26.04 -54.94
N SER A 179 -2.45 26.46 -54.96
CA SER A 179 -3.71 25.70 -55.08
C SER A 179 -4.22 25.59 -56.55
N PRO A 180 -5.47 25.16 -56.88
CA PRO A 180 -5.83 23.81 -57.35
C PRO A 180 -6.59 23.76 -58.71
N SER A 181 -6.80 22.56 -59.28
CA SER A 181 -7.89 22.23 -60.26
C SER A 181 -8.03 20.70 -60.49
N PRO A 182 -9.17 20.19 -61.05
CA PRO A 182 -9.84 18.98 -60.54
C PRO A 182 -9.74 17.68 -61.38
N SER A 183 -10.11 16.58 -60.70
CA SER A 183 -10.47 15.16 -61.04
C SER A 183 -10.91 14.78 -62.49
N PRO A 184 -11.00 13.49 -62.92
CA PRO A 184 -11.23 12.26 -62.12
C PRO A 184 -10.61 10.90 -62.58
N SER A 185 -10.72 9.90 -61.68
CA SER A 185 -10.94 8.43 -61.85
C SER A 185 -10.19 7.61 -62.91
N PHE A 186 -9.47 6.55 -62.47
CA PHE A 186 -9.80 5.12 -62.80
C PHE A 186 -8.86 4.11 -62.09
N SER A 187 -9.38 2.90 -61.93
CA SER A 187 -8.88 1.73 -61.18
C SER A 187 -7.84 0.86 -61.94
N PRO A 188 -7.26 -0.20 -61.35
CA PRO A 188 -5.92 -0.75 -61.63
C PRO A 188 -5.93 -1.94 -62.63
N PRO A 189 -4.78 -2.58 -62.94
CA PRO A 189 -4.42 -3.78 -62.19
C PRO A 189 -2.91 -4.08 -62.03
N TYR A 190 -2.66 -5.03 -61.13
CA TYR A 190 -1.41 -5.67 -60.76
C TYR A 190 -0.66 -6.35 -61.92
N SER A 191 0.67 -6.37 -61.82
CA SER A 191 1.56 -7.33 -62.48
C SER A 191 2.80 -7.51 -61.61
N SER A 192 3.01 -8.70 -61.06
CA SER A 192 4.25 -9.09 -60.40
C SER A 192 4.91 -10.21 -61.18
N SER A 193 6.17 -9.97 -61.50
CA SER A 193 7.05 -10.75 -62.35
C SER A 193 7.79 -11.86 -61.61
N SER A 194 8.16 -12.87 -62.41
CA SER A 194 9.47 -13.53 -62.48
C SER A 194 9.99 -14.43 -61.35
N ILE A 195 9.98 -15.73 -61.67
CA ILE A 195 11.15 -16.61 -61.93
C ILE A 195 12.12 -16.88 -60.76
N GLY A 196 12.06 -18.12 -60.26
CA GLY A 196 13.14 -18.79 -59.53
C GLY A 196 13.43 -20.16 -60.17
N HIS A 197 14.69 -20.38 -60.55
CA HIS A 197 15.21 -21.59 -61.18
C HIS A 197 15.50 -22.69 -60.14
N SER A 198 15.30 -23.97 -60.48
CA SER A 198 16.28 -25.06 -60.26
C SER A 198 15.87 -26.43 -60.83
N ARG A 199 16.65 -26.86 -61.82
CA ARG A 199 17.14 -28.19 -62.26
C ARG A 199 16.53 -29.49 -61.67
N PHE A 200 16.09 -30.35 -62.58
CA PHE A 200 16.06 -31.83 -62.48
C PHE A 200 16.89 -32.45 -63.65
N PRO A 201 17.38 -33.71 -63.55
CA PRO A 201 18.23 -34.38 -64.53
C PRO A 201 17.45 -35.16 -65.62
N PRO A 202 18.11 -35.63 -66.71
CA PRO A 202 17.45 -36.09 -67.94
C PRO A 202 17.09 -37.59 -67.97
N PRO A 203 16.20 -38.03 -68.90
CA PRO A 203 15.71 -39.40 -69.03
C PRO A 203 16.49 -40.23 -70.07
N PRO A 204 16.36 -41.56 -70.12
CA PRO A 204 16.73 -42.35 -71.27
C PRO A 204 15.56 -42.48 -72.26
N SER A 205 15.92 -42.45 -73.53
CA SER A 205 15.07 -42.49 -74.72
C SER A 205 14.64 -43.90 -75.06
N SER A 206 13.40 -44.07 -75.53
CA SER A 206 13.01 -45.13 -76.49
C SER A 206 11.60 -44.92 -77.06
N GLN A 207 11.58 -44.89 -78.39
CA GLN A 207 10.56 -45.42 -79.32
C GLN A 207 9.27 -44.63 -79.57
N ALA A 208 9.07 -44.41 -80.87
CA ALA A 208 8.00 -43.69 -81.53
C ALA A 208 6.83 -44.61 -81.89
N HIS A 209 5.61 -44.10 -81.75
CA HIS A 209 4.39 -44.58 -82.43
C HIS A 209 3.42 -43.39 -82.68
N PRO A 210 2.50 -43.50 -83.65
CA PRO A 210 1.92 -42.37 -84.41
C PRO A 210 0.70 -41.70 -83.72
N PRO A 211 0.18 -40.56 -84.23
CA PRO A 211 -0.72 -39.70 -83.46
C PRO A 211 -2.16 -40.22 -83.49
N SER A 212 -2.79 -40.31 -82.32
CA SER A 212 -4.24 -40.51 -82.17
C SER A 212 -4.90 -39.26 -81.60
N ARG A 213 -6.09 -39.00 -82.11
CA ARG A 213 -6.97 -37.83 -81.98
C ARG A 213 -7.23 -37.38 -80.52
N PRO A 214 -7.61 -36.11 -80.31
CA PRO A 214 -8.06 -35.65 -78.99
C PRO A 214 -9.44 -36.23 -78.68
N ASP A 215 -9.53 -37.09 -77.65
CA ASP A 215 -10.79 -37.64 -77.16
C ASP A 215 -11.58 -36.59 -76.35
N ASP A 216 -12.72 -36.17 -76.89
CA ASP A 216 -13.68 -35.22 -76.32
C ASP A 216 -14.24 -35.68 -74.94
N ASP A 217 -14.26 -37.00 -74.71
CA ASP A 217 -14.68 -37.66 -73.46
C ASP A 217 -13.75 -37.35 -72.27
N SER A 218 -12.45 -37.17 -72.53
CA SER A 218 -11.46 -36.86 -71.49
C SER A 218 -11.63 -35.44 -70.95
N THR A 219 -11.98 -34.50 -71.82
CA THR A 219 -12.26 -33.10 -71.49
C THR A 219 -13.59 -32.92 -70.76
N GLU A 220 -14.61 -33.72 -71.10
CA GLU A 220 -15.88 -33.76 -70.34
C GLU A 220 -15.70 -34.36 -68.94
N ALA A 221 -14.96 -35.46 -68.82
CA ALA A 221 -14.66 -36.09 -67.54
C ALA A 221 -13.85 -35.14 -66.64
N PHE A 222 -12.88 -34.42 -67.21
CA PHE A 222 -12.12 -33.39 -66.51
C PHE A 222 -13.02 -32.23 -66.05
N ARG A 223 -13.93 -31.73 -66.89
CA ARG A 223 -14.89 -30.69 -66.52
C ARG A 223 -15.80 -31.13 -65.38
N ARG A 224 -16.37 -32.35 -65.44
CA ARG A 224 -17.21 -32.89 -64.36
C ARG A 224 -16.42 -32.99 -63.05
N ASN A 225 -15.19 -33.51 -63.10
CA ASN A 225 -14.34 -33.64 -61.91
C ASN A 225 -13.95 -32.27 -61.32
N ALA A 226 -13.62 -31.29 -62.18
CA ALA A 226 -13.33 -29.93 -61.78
C ALA A 226 -14.54 -29.25 -61.12
N ILE A 227 -15.75 -29.43 -61.68
CA ILE A 227 -16.99 -28.92 -61.10
C ILE A 227 -17.24 -29.57 -59.74
N SER A 228 -17.12 -30.89 -59.61
CA SER A 228 -17.28 -31.60 -58.34
C SER A 228 -16.28 -31.12 -57.28
N LYS A 229 -15.02 -30.93 -57.65
CA LYS A 229 -13.97 -30.39 -56.76
C LYS A 229 -14.26 -28.97 -56.28
N ILE A 230 -14.70 -28.09 -57.16
CA ILE A 230 -15.07 -26.71 -56.80
C ILE A 230 -16.27 -26.74 -55.86
N MET A 231 -17.27 -27.57 -56.15
CA MET A 231 -18.47 -27.70 -55.32
C MET A 231 -18.13 -28.22 -53.93
N GLU A 232 -17.26 -29.23 -53.83
CA GLU A 232 -16.76 -29.79 -52.57
C GLU A 232 -15.93 -28.77 -51.79
N SER A 233 -15.04 -28.03 -52.47
CA SER A 233 -14.27 -26.93 -51.87
C SER A 233 -15.17 -25.86 -51.28
N VAL A 234 -16.18 -25.39 -52.02
CA VAL A 234 -17.12 -24.36 -51.55
C VAL A 234 -17.94 -24.87 -50.36
N HIS A 235 -18.38 -26.12 -50.35
CA HIS A 235 -19.08 -26.70 -49.20
C HIS A 235 -18.17 -26.81 -47.97
N SER A 236 -16.91 -27.22 -48.17
CA SER A 236 -15.90 -27.29 -47.11
C SER A 236 -15.61 -25.90 -46.53
N ASP A 237 -15.43 -24.90 -47.39
CA ASP A 237 -15.18 -23.50 -47.00
C ASP A 237 -16.39 -22.91 -46.27
N MET A 238 -17.61 -23.12 -46.77
CA MET A 238 -18.84 -22.72 -46.08
C MET A 238 -18.99 -23.37 -44.71
N ALA A 239 -18.66 -24.67 -44.60
CA ALA A 239 -18.69 -25.39 -43.32
C ALA A 239 -17.58 -24.93 -42.37
N GLY A 240 -16.42 -24.52 -42.89
CA GLY A 240 -15.33 -23.90 -42.13
C GLY A 240 -15.73 -22.53 -41.58
N LEU A 241 -16.29 -21.66 -42.44
CA LEU A 241 -16.79 -20.34 -42.06
C LEU A 241 -17.90 -20.40 -41.00
N ARG A 242 -18.84 -21.35 -41.13
CA ARG A 242 -19.88 -21.56 -40.13
C ARG A 242 -19.30 -21.97 -38.78
N ARG A 243 -18.42 -22.97 -38.75
CA ARG A 243 -17.74 -23.41 -37.52
C ARG A 243 -16.92 -22.29 -36.87
N SER A 244 -16.21 -21.48 -37.66
CA SER A 244 -15.48 -20.32 -37.14
C SER A 244 -16.43 -19.31 -36.49
N ARG A 245 -17.54 -18.96 -37.15
CA ARG A 245 -18.53 -18.04 -36.58
C ARG A 245 -19.20 -18.59 -35.33
N GLU A 246 -19.51 -19.88 -35.28
CA GLU A 246 -20.09 -20.54 -34.11
C GLU A 246 -19.12 -20.48 -32.93
N ALA A 247 -17.84 -20.78 -33.16
CA ALA A 247 -16.80 -20.67 -32.14
C ALA A 247 -16.60 -19.22 -31.65
N ASP A 248 -16.59 -18.24 -32.56
CA ASP A 248 -16.50 -16.83 -32.20
C ASP A 248 -17.73 -16.39 -31.36
N MET A 249 -18.93 -16.84 -31.76
CA MET A 249 -20.17 -16.52 -31.05
C MET A 249 -20.19 -17.14 -29.65
N GLU A 250 -19.77 -18.39 -29.52
CA GLU A 250 -19.66 -19.08 -28.23
C GLU A 250 -18.62 -18.41 -27.33
N GLY A 251 -17.48 -17.98 -27.88
CA GLY A 251 -16.49 -17.18 -27.16
C GLY A 251 -17.06 -15.85 -26.66
N LEU A 252 -17.80 -15.13 -27.50
CA LEU A 252 -18.47 -13.88 -27.11
C LEU A 252 -19.51 -14.10 -26.01
N PHE A 253 -20.32 -15.16 -26.09
CA PHE A 253 -21.29 -15.49 -25.04
C PHE A 253 -20.62 -15.88 -23.71
N SER A 254 -19.52 -16.63 -23.76
CA SER A 254 -18.72 -16.95 -22.57
C SER A 254 -18.20 -15.67 -21.91
N THR A 255 -17.59 -14.77 -22.69
CA THR A 255 -17.08 -13.50 -22.14
C THR A 255 -18.21 -12.61 -21.60
N GLN A 256 -19.38 -12.60 -22.23
CA GLN A 256 -20.55 -11.87 -21.74
C GLN A 256 -21.04 -12.45 -20.40
N ALA A 257 -21.05 -13.77 -20.24
CA ALA A 257 -21.40 -14.41 -18.98
C ALA A 257 -20.41 -14.06 -17.86
N ASP A 258 -19.11 -14.09 -18.15
CA ASP A 258 -18.06 -13.71 -17.21
C ASP A 258 -18.17 -12.24 -16.79
N LEU A 259 -18.45 -11.35 -17.73
CA LEU A 259 -18.64 -9.92 -17.44
C LEU A 259 -19.87 -9.66 -16.57
N ARG A 260 -20.99 -10.36 -16.84
CA ARG A 260 -22.19 -10.27 -15.99
C ARG A 260 -21.93 -10.76 -14.58
N ARG A 261 -21.27 -11.90 -14.44
CA ARG A 261 -20.88 -12.41 -13.12
C ARG A 261 -20.01 -11.42 -12.36
N ARG A 262 -19.00 -10.84 -13.01
CA ARG A 262 -18.13 -9.81 -12.39
C ARG A 262 -18.92 -8.55 -12.02
N GLN A 263 -19.87 -8.14 -12.85
CA GLN A 263 -20.76 -7.01 -12.54
C GLN A 263 -21.57 -7.30 -11.28
N GLU A 264 -22.15 -8.50 -11.15
CA GLU A 264 -22.91 -8.92 -9.98
C GLU A 264 -22.02 -8.95 -8.73
N GLU A 265 -20.82 -9.53 -8.82
CA GLU A 265 -19.84 -9.55 -7.72
C GLU A 265 -19.44 -8.15 -7.27
N LEU A 266 -19.17 -7.23 -8.20
CA LEU A 266 -18.87 -5.83 -7.90
C LEU A 266 -20.06 -5.10 -7.30
N SER A 267 -21.27 -5.33 -7.81
CA SER A 267 -22.49 -4.71 -7.28
C SER A 267 -22.77 -5.14 -5.84
N ARG A 268 -22.58 -6.42 -5.54
CA ARG A 268 -22.69 -6.96 -4.17
C ARG A 268 -21.62 -6.35 -3.26
N GLY A 269 -20.36 -6.35 -3.69
CA GLY A 269 -19.28 -5.76 -2.91
C GLY A 269 -19.49 -4.28 -2.64
N LEU A 270 -20.01 -3.53 -3.61
CA LEU A 270 -20.36 -2.12 -3.41
C LEU A 270 -21.46 -1.95 -2.36
N GLN A 271 -22.50 -2.79 -2.39
CA GLN A 271 -23.59 -2.72 -1.42
C GLN A 271 -23.09 -3.05 0.00
N GLU A 272 -22.28 -4.10 0.16
CA GLU A 272 -21.66 -4.47 1.44
C GLU A 272 -20.82 -3.31 2.00
N MET A 273 -20.00 -2.67 1.17
CA MET A 273 -19.19 -1.52 1.60
C MET A 273 -20.02 -0.30 2.01
N VAL A 274 -21.16 -0.08 1.36
CA VAL A 274 -22.09 1.01 1.73
C VAL A 274 -22.72 0.72 3.09
N GLU A 275 -23.19 -0.51 3.32
CA GLU A 275 -23.76 -0.92 4.60
C GLU A 275 -22.73 -0.84 5.74
N GLU A 276 -21.48 -1.27 5.49
CA GLU A 276 -20.38 -1.14 6.45
C GLU A 276 -20.06 0.33 6.76
N LYS A 277 -20.01 1.20 5.74
CA LYS A 277 -19.82 2.64 5.92
C LYS A 277 -20.90 3.23 6.80
N GLU A 278 -22.17 2.94 6.51
CA GLU A 278 -23.30 3.45 7.29
C GLU A 278 -23.25 2.96 8.75
N SER A 279 -22.87 1.70 8.98
CA SER A 279 -22.67 1.15 10.32
C SER A 279 -21.56 1.86 11.09
N LEU A 280 -20.41 2.10 10.44
CA LEU A 280 -19.28 2.82 11.04
C LEU A 280 -19.63 4.28 11.34
N GLU A 281 -20.40 4.94 10.48
CA GLU A 281 -20.89 6.30 10.72
C GLU A 281 -21.79 6.35 11.96
N GLN A 282 -22.66 5.36 12.16
CA GLN A 282 -23.50 5.25 13.36
C GLN A 282 -22.67 5.00 14.63
N GLN A 283 -21.67 4.11 14.57
CA GLN A 283 -20.77 3.86 15.70
C GLN A 283 -19.96 5.11 16.05
N LEU A 284 -19.45 5.83 15.04
CA LEU A 284 -18.74 7.08 15.25
C LEU A 284 -19.65 8.11 15.95
N GLN A 285 -20.90 8.24 15.50
CA GLN A 285 -21.86 9.16 16.12
C GLN A 285 -22.12 8.79 17.59
N LEU A 286 -22.24 7.50 17.92
CA LEU A 286 -22.40 7.04 19.30
C LEU A 286 -21.18 7.39 20.16
N VAL A 287 -19.97 7.15 19.65
CA VAL A 287 -18.73 7.45 20.37
C VAL A 287 -18.57 8.95 20.58
N LEU A 288 -18.88 9.77 19.58
CA LEU A 288 -18.86 11.23 19.71
C LEU A 288 -19.86 11.70 20.77
N MET A 289 -21.10 11.22 20.72
CA MET A 289 -22.12 11.55 21.72
C MET A 289 -21.69 11.13 23.14
N ASN A 290 -21.13 9.92 23.30
CA ASN A 290 -20.61 9.48 24.59
C ASN A 290 -19.42 10.32 25.07
N THR A 291 -18.56 10.75 24.14
CA THR A 291 -17.45 11.65 24.44
C THR A 291 -17.98 12.99 24.94
N ASP A 292 -18.94 13.60 24.25
CA ASP A 292 -19.56 14.86 24.66
C ASP A 292 -20.25 14.74 26.03
N LEU A 293 -20.93 13.62 26.29
CA LEU A 293 -21.54 13.33 27.59
C LEU A 293 -20.49 13.21 28.70
N LEU A 294 -19.39 12.49 28.45
CA LEU A 294 -18.31 12.33 29.41
C LEU A 294 -17.55 13.64 29.64
N GLU A 295 -17.28 14.42 28.59
CA GLU A 295 -16.66 15.74 28.70
C GLU A 295 -17.57 16.72 29.45
N GLY A 296 -18.89 16.65 29.22
CA GLY A 296 -19.89 17.40 29.99
C GLY A 296 -19.86 17.02 31.47
N TRP A 297 -19.92 15.73 31.76
CA TRP A 297 -19.83 15.21 33.11
C TRP A 297 -18.52 15.59 33.79
N VAL A 298 -17.38 15.45 33.11
CA VAL A 298 -16.06 15.85 33.64
C VAL A 298 -16.05 17.33 33.95
N ARG A 299 -16.50 18.20 33.04
CA ARG A 299 -16.53 19.65 33.26
C ARG A 299 -17.40 20.05 34.45
N GLU A 300 -18.55 19.40 34.63
CA GLU A 300 -19.44 19.61 35.78
C GLU A 300 -18.81 19.13 37.10
N ASN A 301 -18.09 18.00 37.07
CA ASN A 301 -17.50 17.40 38.27
C ASN A 301 -16.08 17.90 38.58
N GLU A 302 -15.37 18.48 37.62
CA GLU A 302 -14.04 19.06 37.80
C GLU A 302 -14.12 20.30 38.69
N GLU A 303 -15.20 21.08 38.59
CA GLU A 303 -15.47 22.19 39.51
C GLU A 303 -15.83 21.73 40.93
N LEU A 304 -16.45 20.56 41.08
CA LEU A 304 -16.73 19.94 42.37
C LEU A 304 -15.44 19.38 43.00
N CYS A 305 -14.60 18.71 42.20
CA CYS A 305 -13.30 18.21 42.65
C CYS A 305 -12.34 19.34 43.05
N ARG A 306 -12.34 20.47 42.32
CA ARG A 306 -11.53 21.64 42.65
C ARG A 306 -12.01 22.34 43.93
N ARG A 307 -13.30 22.23 44.27
CA ARG A 307 -13.86 22.67 45.56
C ARG A 307 -13.53 21.72 46.72
N CYS A 308 -13.36 20.44 46.44
CA CYS A 308 -13.02 19.40 47.41
C CYS A 308 -11.51 19.13 47.52
N HIS A 309 -10.64 20.11 47.18
CA HIS A 309 -9.18 19.94 47.13
C HIS A 309 -8.50 19.65 48.48
N ASP A 310 -9.26 19.48 49.56
CA ASP A 310 -8.73 19.23 50.90
C ASP A 310 -9.55 18.17 51.65
N GLY A 311 -9.64 16.95 51.11
CA GLY A 311 -10.08 15.80 51.91
C GLY A 311 -10.91 14.71 51.24
N VAL A 312 -10.86 14.50 49.92
CA VAL A 312 -11.35 13.23 49.37
C VAL A 312 -10.19 12.26 49.33
N ASP A 313 -10.16 11.35 50.30
CA ASP A 313 -9.26 10.20 50.25
C ASP A 313 -9.55 9.41 48.97
N VAL A 314 -8.52 9.03 48.23
CA VAL A 314 -8.67 8.23 47.01
C VAL A 314 -9.33 6.89 47.34
N ASP A 315 -9.14 6.42 48.57
CA ASP A 315 -9.76 5.20 49.10
C ASP A 315 -11.27 5.36 49.39
N ASP A 316 -11.76 6.60 49.61
CA ASP A 316 -13.18 6.90 49.78
C ASP A 316 -13.92 7.19 48.45
N ALA A 317 -13.18 7.32 47.34
CA ALA A 317 -13.77 7.58 46.03
C ALA A 317 -14.57 6.39 45.47
N PHE A 318 -14.30 5.18 45.98
CA PHE A 318 -14.96 3.95 45.55
C PHE A 318 -15.54 3.19 46.74
N GLU A 319 -16.85 3.27 46.93
CA GLU A 319 -17.53 2.44 47.91
C GLU A 319 -17.80 1.04 47.35
N PRO A 320 -17.34 -0.04 48.03
CA PRO A 320 -17.71 -1.39 47.66
C PRO A 320 -19.23 -1.58 47.77
N VAL A 321 -19.81 -2.24 46.77
CA VAL A 321 -21.26 -2.48 46.65
C VAL A 321 -21.84 -3.17 47.89
N ASP A 322 -21.03 -3.99 48.55
CA ASP A 322 -21.43 -4.80 49.70
C ASP A 322 -20.26 -5.08 50.65
N THR A 323 -20.60 -5.56 51.85
CA THR A 323 -19.63 -5.85 52.91
C THR A 323 -18.66 -6.98 52.57
N LEU A 324 -19.08 -7.96 51.76
CA LEU A 324 -18.21 -9.05 51.32
C LEU A 324 -17.22 -8.55 50.27
N SER A 325 -17.64 -7.69 49.33
CA SER A 325 -16.72 -7.04 48.39
C SER A 325 -15.70 -6.14 49.10
N ARG A 326 -16.11 -5.39 50.14
CA ARG A 326 -15.16 -4.62 50.98
C ARG A 326 -14.11 -5.53 51.62
N GLN A 327 -14.56 -6.63 52.25
CA GLN A 327 -13.65 -7.61 52.84
C GLN A 327 -12.74 -8.27 51.81
N MET A 328 -13.21 -8.50 50.58
CA MET A 328 -12.38 -9.02 49.49
C MET A 328 -11.23 -8.07 49.17
N ILE A 329 -11.53 -6.78 49.01
CA ILE A 329 -10.55 -5.75 48.63
C ILE A 329 -9.51 -5.58 49.75
N GLU A 330 -9.95 -5.38 50.99
CA GLU A 330 -9.07 -5.21 52.16
C GLU A 330 -8.14 -6.41 52.34
N THR A 331 -8.70 -7.60 52.20
CA THR A 331 -7.95 -8.84 52.40
C THR A 331 -6.96 -9.13 51.27
N THR A 332 -7.29 -8.75 50.04
CA THR A 332 -6.38 -8.87 48.88
C THR A 332 -5.28 -7.80 48.91
N SER A 333 -5.62 -6.57 49.27
CA SER A 333 -4.64 -5.48 49.40
C SER A 333 -3.60 -5.78 50.49
N SER A 334 -4.04 -6.32 51.62
CA SER A 334 -3.13 -6.75 52.70
C SER A 334 -2.22 -7.90 52.28
N ASP A 335 -2.72 -8.87 51.50
CA ASP A 335 -1.89 -9.98 50.96
C ASP A 335 -0.77 -9.45 50.04
N LEU A 336 -1.12 -8.55 49.12
CA LEU A 336 -0.16 -7.94 48.19
C LEU A 336 0.87 -7.05 48.91
N ALA A 337 0.42 -6.25 49.89
CA ALA A 337 1.32 -5.45 50.72
C ALA A 337 2.33 -6.33 51.47
N ILE A 338 1.90 -7.51 51.95
CA ILE A 338 2.80 -8.46 52.58
C ILE A 338 3.81 -9.02 51.57
N GLU A 339 3.42 -9.35 50.33
CA GLU A 339 4.37 -9.77 49.29
C GLU A 339 5.44 -8.71 49.02
N ASP A 340 5.04 -7.45 48.90
CA ASP A 340 5.95 -6.32 48.67
C ASP A 340 6.92 -6.13 49.86
N THR A 341 6.41 -6.23 51.09
CA THR A 341 7.26 -6.13 52.29
C THR A 341 8.26 -7.27 52.38
N ILE A 342 7.86 -8.51 52.07
CA ILE A 342 8.77 -9.66 52.05
C ILE A 342 9.84 -9.46 50.96
N TYR A 343 9.47 -8.98 49.77
CA TYR A 343 10.40 -8.66 48.71
C TYR A 343 11.43 -7.59 49.14
N ALA A 344 10.98 -6.52 49.79
CA ALA A 344 11.86 -5.47 50.31
C ALA A 344 12.79 -5.99 51.41
N LEU A 345 12.31 -6.86 52.30
CA LEU A 345 13.12 -7.52 53.32
C LEU A 345 14.18 -8.45 52.71
N ASP A 346 13.85 -9.16 51.64
CA ASP A 346 14.78 -10.02 50.92
C ASP A 346 15.91 -9.20 50.29
N LYS A 347 15.57 -8.08 49.67
CA LYS A 347 16.56 -7.13 49.16
C LYS A 347 17.46 -6.57 50.28
N ALA A 348 16.87 -6.19 51.41
CA ALA A 348 17.61 -5.63 52.54
C ALA A 348 18.59 -6.63 53.17
N VAL A 349 18.27 -7.93 53.20
CA VAL A 349 19.19 -8.95 53.71
C VAL A 349 20.34 -9.22 52.74
N GLN A 350 20.07 -9.20 51.43
CA GLN A 350 21.10 -9.35 50.39
C GLN A 350 22.11 -8.20 50.40
N GLU A 351 21.63 -6.98 50.66
CA GLU A 351 22.47 -5.77 50.80
C GLU A 351 23.18 -5.69 52.17
N GLY A 352 22.91 -6.61 53.09
CA GLY A 352 23.50 -6.64 54.45
C GLY A 352 22.97 -5.55 55.39
N ALA A 353 21.88 -4.87 55.03
CA ALA A 353 21.26 -3.82 55.85
C ALA A 353 20.56 -4.38 57.10
N ILE A 354 20.12 -5.65 57.05
CA ILE A 354 19.51 -6.35 58.18
C ILE A 354 20.19 -7.71 58.45
N PRO A 355 20.30 -8.14 59.73
CA PRO A 355 20.78 -9.48 60.06
C PRO A 355 19.83 -10.58 59.57
N PHE A 356 20.38 -11.73 59.16
CA PHE A 356 19.61 -12.87 58.66
C PHE A 356 18.58 -13.40 59.67
N ASP A 357 18.91 -13.43 60.97
CA ASP A 357 17.97 -13.83 62.03
C ASP A 357 16.77 -12.88 62.19
N SER A 358 16.94 -11.61 61.84
CA SER A 358 15.86 -10.63 61.83
C SER A 358 14.97 -10.80 60.61
N TYR A 359 15.56 -11.07 59.44
CA TYR A 359 14.83 -11.43 58.23
C TYR A 359 13.95 -12.67 58.44
N LEU A 360 14.51 -13.79 58.94
CA LEU A 360 13.75 -15.02 59.14
C LEU A 360 12.59 -14.86 60.13
N ARG A 361 12.76 -14.06 61.19
CA ARG A 361 11.68 -13.78 62.14
C ARG A 361 10.55 -12.98 61.49
N ASN A 362 10.88 -11.92 60.75
CA ASN A 362 9.90 -11.06 60.11
C ASN A 362 9.15 -11.79 58.99
N VAL A 363 9.85 -12.53 58.13
CA VAL A 363 9.21 -13.34 57.08
C VAL A 363 8.25 -14.36 57.69
N ARG A 364 8.62 -15.06 58.78
CA ARG A 364 7.70 -16.01 59.43
C ARG A 364 6.43 -15.37 59.97
N VAL A 365 6.53 -14.18 60.57
CA VAL A 365 5.38 -13.44 61.09
C VAL A 365 4.49 -12.98 59.94
N LEU A 366 5.08 -12.35 58.92
CA LEU A 366 4.38 -11.87 57.73
C LEU A 366 3.71 -13.01 56.96
N SER A 367 4.39 -14.13 56.73
CA SER A 367 3.80 -15.31 56.05
C SER A 367 2.64 -15.91 56.85
N ARG A 368 2.67 -15.85 58.18
CA ARG A 368 1.55 -16.29 59.01
C ARG A 368 0.35 -15.36 58.86
N GLU A 369 0.58 -14.05 58.84
CA GLU A 369 -0.46 -13.04 58.61
C GLU A 369 -1.04 -13.17 57.19
N GLN A 370 -0.17 -13.34 56.19
CA GLN A 370 -0.52 -13.59 54.80
C GLN A 370 -1.45 -14.81 54.65
N PHE A 371 -1.17 -15.89 55.37
CA PHE A 371 -2.03 -17.07 55.38
C PHE A 371 -3.46 -16.74 55.84
N PHE A 372 -3.63 -15.91 56.87
CA PHE A 372 -4.96 -15.52 57.34
C PHE A 372 -5.70 -14.65 56.32
N HIS A 373 -5.01 -13.72 55.65
CA HIS A 373 -5.59 -12.95 54.55
C HIS A 373 -6.02 -13.86 53.39
N ARG A 374 -5.16 -14.77 52.94
CA ARG A 374 -5.49 -15.73 51.88
C ARG A 374 -6.65 -16.66 52.23
N ALA A 375 -6.67 -17.16 53.47
CA ALA A 375 -7.75 -18.01 53.97
C ALA A 375 -9.08 -17.26 54.04
N LEU A 376 -9.07 -16.01 54.53
CA LEU A 376 -10.25 -15.16 54.58
C LEU A 376 -10.75 -14.81 53.16
N ALA A 377 -9.85 -14.45 52.24
CA ALA A 377 -10.19 -14.18 50.84
C ALA A 377 -10.80 -15.42 50.16
N ALA A 378 -10.26 -16.62 50.42
CA ALA A 378 -10.85 -17.86 49.91
C ALA A 378 -12.27 -18.11 50.45
N LYS A 379 -12.49 -17.83 51.74
CA LYS A 379 -13.81 -17.95 52.36
C LYS A 379 -14.82 -16.95 51.79
N VAL A 380 -14.43 -15.69 51.65
CA VAL A 380 -15.29 -14.63 51.09
C VAL A 380 -15.65 -14.93 49.64
N ARG A 381 -14.69 -15.40 48.81
CA ARG A 381 -14.98 -15.84 47.43
C ARG A 381 -16.02 -16.96 47.38
N ALA A 382 -15.89 -17.97 48.25
CA ALA A 382 -16.87 -19.06 48.33
C ALA A 382 -18.26 -18.55 48.72
N THR A 383 -18.33 -17.63 49.70
CA THR A 383 -19.60 -17.02 50.13
C THR A 383 -20.24 -16.15 49.04
N LEU A 384 -19.46 -15.37 48.30
CA LEU A 384 -19.95 -14.57 47.17
C LEU A 384 -20.56 -15.45 46.07
N VAL A 385 -19.89 -16.54 45.69
CA VAL A 385 -20.42 -17.50 44.72
C VAL A 385 -21.73 -18.10 45.22
N GLN A 386 -21.81 -18.51 46.49
CA GLN A 386 -23.04 -19.06 47.07
C GLN A 386 -24.18 -18.04 47.12
N ALA A 387 -23.90 -16.78 47.45
CA ALA A 387 -24.87 -15.69 47.45
C ALA A 387 -25.39 -15.39 46.03
N GLN A 388 -24.50 -15.37 45.03
CA GLN A 388 -24.87 -15.16 43.63
C GLN A 388 -25.75 -16.31 43.11
N VAL A 389 -25.40 -17.56 43.40
CA VAL A 389 -26.20 -18.74 43.04
C VAL A 389 -27.58 -18.70 43.70
N THR A 390 -27.65 -18.28 44.97
CA THR A 390 -28.92 -18.16 45.70
C THR A 390 -29.80 -17.04 45.12
N SER A 391 -29.20 -15.90 44.76
CA SER A 391 -29.89 -14.80 44.07
C SER A 391 -30.42 -15.26 42.70
N MET A 392 -29.63 -15.96 41.91
CA MET A 392 -30.05 -16.53 40.62
C MET A 392 -31.19 -17.54 40.78
N ALA A 393 -31.10 -18.45 41.76
CA ALA A 393 -32.15 -19.42 42.06
C ALA A 393 -33.48 -18.74 42.48
N SER A 394 -33.42 -17.68 43.29
CA SER A 394 -34.61 -16.91 43.68
C SER A 394 -35.27 -16.17 42.52
N ARG A 395 -34.47 -15.65 41.57
CA ARG A 395 -34.98 -15.00 40.36
C ARG A 395 -35.66 -16.00 39.42
N VAL A 396 -35.09 -17.19 39.28
CA VAL A 396 -35.69 -18.27 38.47
C VAL A 396 -37.02 -18.76 39.06
N ALA A 397 -37.14 -18.83 40.39
CA ALA A 397 -38.39 -19.21 41.05
C ALA A 397 -39.54 -18.22 40.80
N HIS A 398 -39.25 -16.92 40.64
CA HIS A 398 -40.25 -15.88 40.30
C HIS A 398 -40.78 -15.95 38.87
N TYR A 399 -40.08 -16.62 37.94
CA TYR A 399 -40.55 -16.84 36.57
C TYR A 399 -41.24 -18.20 36.38
N ALA A 400 -41.18 -19.07 37.39
CA ALA A 400 -41.73 -20.42 37.36
C ALA A 400 -43.05 -20.59 38.14
N SER A 401 -43.59 -19.50 38.72
CA SER A 401 -44.87 -19.46 39.44
C SER A 401 -45.97 -18.80 38.64
#